data_AF-A0A957I454-F1
#
_entry.id   AF-A0A957I454-F1
#
_cell.length_a   1.000
_cell.length_b   1.000
_cell.length_c   1.000
_cell.angle_alpha   90.00
_cell.angle_beta   90.00
_cell.angle_gamma   90.00
#
_symmetry.space_group_name_H-M   'P 1'
#
loop_
_entity.id
_entity.type
_entity.pdbx_description
1 polymer ?
#
loop_
_entity_poly.entity_id
_entity_poly.type
_entity_poly.pdbx_seq_one_letter_code
_entity_poly.pdbx_strand_id
1 'polypeptide(L)'
;MALVGLGLIALLAAAGTRPLAYRGLMWGGLLTMLILLGIGLFLIVGWNTFFVTFHDLLFPAGTWTFPLTDSLIRLFPEKFWFDFGVLLVSAIFLEGGLVAALGRGLAHNSQ
;
A
#
# COMPACT_ATOMS: atom_id res chain seq x y z
N MET A 1 -3.40 5.31 -12.98
CA MET A 1 -4.35 5.85 -11.98
C MET A 1 -5.60 6.47 -12.61
N ALA A 2 -5.50 7.39 -13.58
CA ALA A 2 -6.67 8.01 -14.23
C ALA A 2 -7.67 6.99 -14.83
N LEU A 3 -7.19 5.94 -15.50
CA LEU A 3 -8.05 4.90 -16.09
C LEU A 3 -8.85 4.10 -15.06
N VAL A 4 -8.26 3.78 -13.91
CA VAL A 4 -8.92 3.05 -12.82
C VAL A 4 -10.01 3.92 -12.19
N GLY A 5 -9.69 5.20 -11.94
CA GLY A 5 -10.65 6.17 -11.43
C GLY A 5 -11.82 6.42 -12.39
N LEU A 6 -11.54 6.63 -13.67
CA LEU A 6 -12.57 6.81 -14.70
C LEU A 6 -13.43 5.56 -14.89
N GLY A 7 -12.83 4.37 -14.85
CA GLY A 7 -13.55 3.11 -14.93
C GLY A 7 -14.50 2.92 -13.74
N LEU A 8 -14.05 3.21 -12.52
CA LEU A 8 -14.89 3.15 -11.33
C LEU A 8 -16.05 4.17 -11.40
N ILE A 9 -15.77 5.41 -11.81
CA ILE A 9 -16.78 6.45 -11.98
C ILE A 9 -17.83 6.02 -13.03
N ALA A 10 -17.39 5.48 -14.17
CA ALA A 10 -18.29 4.98 -15.20
C ALA A 10 -19.19 3.84 -14.69
N LEU A 11 -18.63 2.90 -13.91
CA LEU A 11 -19.40 1.81 -13.30
C LEU A 11 -20.39 2.29 -12.23
N LEU A 12 -20.08 3.40 -11.53
CA LEU A 12 -20.98 3.99 -10.53
C LEU A 12 -22.09 4.86 -11.16
N ALA A 13 -21.81 5.45 -12.33
CA ALA A 13 -22.73 6.36 -13.01
C ALA A 13 -24.01 5.66 -13.50
N ALA A 14 -23.93 4.40 -13.92
CA ALA A 14 -25.08 3.62 -14.34
C ALA A 14 -25.59 2.68 -13.24
N ALA A 15 -26.89 2.76 -12.91
CA ALA A 15 -27.49 1.97 -11.83
C ALA A 15 -27.28 0.45 -11.99
N GLY A 16 -27.32 -0.06 -13.22
CA GLY A 16 -27.12 -1.48 -13.53
C GLY A 16 -25.70 -2.00 -13.30
N THR A 17 -24.68 -1.12 -13.27
CA THR A 17 -23.28 -1.52 -13.08
C THR A 17 -22.73 -1.24 -11.68
N ARG A 18 -23.52 -0.58 -10.82
CA ARG A 18 -23.13 -0.29 -9.43
C ARG A 18 -22.74 -1.52 -8.61
N PRO A 19 -23.45 -2.67 -8.70
CA PRO A 19 -23.03 -3.88 -8.00
C PRO A 19 -21.62 -4.36 -8.41
N LEU A 20 -21.23 -4.14 -9.68
CA LEU A 20 -19.87 -4.47 -10.15
C LEU A 20 -18.83 -3.51 -9.55
N ALA A 21 -19.14 -2.21 -9.47
CA ALA A 21 -18.28 -1.24 -8.80
C ALA A 21 -18.06 -1.58 -7.33
N TYR A 22 -19.13 -1.93 -6.60
CA TYR A 22 -19.05 -2.26 -5.17
C TYR A 22 -18.21 -3.51 -4.90
N ARG A 23 -18.39 -4.56 -5.73
CA ARG A 23 -17.54 -5.76 -5.68
C ARG A 23 -16.10 -5.45 -6.05
N GLY A 24 -15.88 -4.56 -7.02
CA GLY A 24 -14.56 -4.05 -7.39
C GLY A 24 -13.86 -3.36 -6.22
N LEU A 25 -14.55 -2.48 -5.48
CA LEU A 25 -14.04 -1.85 -4.26
C LEU A 25 -13.71 -2.90 -3.19
N MET A 26 -14.61 -3.87 -2.98
CA MET A 26 -14.39 -4.94 -2.01
C MET A 26 -13.12 -5.74 -2.32
N TRP A 27 -13.00 -6.27 -3.54
CA TRP A 27 -11.87 -7.10 -3.94
C TRP A 27 -10.58 -6.29 -4.08
N GLY A 28 -10.65 -5.05 -4.55
CA GLY A 28 -9.50 -4.16 -4.62
C GLY A 28 -8.91 -3.86 -3.25
N GLY A 29 -9.76 -3.58 -2.25
CA GLY A 29 -9.34 -3.40 -0.86
C GLY A 29 -8.72 -4.65 -0.28
N LEU A 30 -9.36 -5.82 -0.44
CA LEU A 30 -8.83 -7.11 0.04
C LEU A 30 -7.50 -7.48 -0.61
N LEU A 31 -7.36 -7.28 -1.92
CA LEU A 31 -6.10 -7.54 -2.63
C LEU A 31 -4.98 -6.64 -2.11
N THR A 32 -5.28 -5.36 -1.88
CA THR A 32 -4.32 -4.40 -1.33
C THR A 32 -3.86 -4.84 0.06
N MET A 33 -4.80 -5.23 0.94
CA MET A 33 -4.49 -5.77 2.26
C MET A 33 -3.62 -7.03 2.18
N LEU A 34 -3.94 -7.96 1.28
CA LEU A 34 -3.18 -9.20 1.13
C LEU A 34 -1.72 -8.93 0.71
N ILE A 35 -1.52 -8.03 -0.25
CA ILE A 35 -0.19 -7.62 -0.70
C ILE A 35 0.58 -6.95 0.44
N LEU A 36 -0.05 -6.01 1.13
CA LEU A 36 0.58 -5.28 2.25
C LEU A 36 0.84 -6.17 3.45
N LEU A 37 0.04 -7.19 3.69
CA LEU A 37 0.32 -8.19 4.72
C LEU A 37 1.64 -8.91 4.43
N GLY A 38 1.85 -9.34 3.18
CA GLY A 38 3.10 -9.96 2.75
C GLY A 38 4.29 -9.02 2.87
N ILE A 39 4.15 -7.79 2.35
CA ILE A 39 5.22 -6.77 2.41
C ILE A 39 5.52 -6.38 3.86
N GLY A 40 4.50 -6.17 4.70
CA GLY A 40 4.66 -5.80 6.10
C GLY A 40 5.32 -6.89 6.92
N LEU A 41 4.95 -8.16 6.72
CA LEU A 41 5.63 -9.29 7.35
C LEU A 41 7.10 -9.36 6.94
N PHE A 42 7.40 -9.18 5.65
CA PHE A 42 8.78 -9.17 5.18
C PHE A 42 9.59 -8.00 5.77
N LEU A 43 9.00 -6.80 5.83
CA LEU A 43 9.60 -5.63 6.46
C LEU A 43 9.94 -5.89 7.94
N ILE A 44 9.02 -6.49 8.70
CA ILE A 44 9.18 -6.71 10.15
C ILE A 44 10.18 -7.83 10.44
N VAL A 45 10.09 -8.96 9.72
CA VAL A 45 10.91 -10.15 10.01
C VAL A 45 12.30 -10.07 9.35
N GLY A 46 12.37 -9.43 8.18
CA GLY A 46 13.56 -9.44 7.31
C GLY A 46 14.07 -8.04 7.01
N TRP A 47 14.00 -7.11 7.97
CA TRP A 47 14.29 -5.68 7.76
C TRP A 47 15.58 -5.40 6.97
N ASN A 48 16.72 -5.97 7.36
CA ASN A 48 17.99 -5.75 6.65
C ASN A 48 17.88 -6.13 5.16
N THR A 49 17.31 -7.31 4.88
CA THR A 49 17.13 -7.78 3.50
C THR A 49 16.14 -6.90 2.75
N PHE A 50 15.03 -6.51 3.38
CA PHE A 50 14.03 -5.61 2.80
C PHE A 50 14.64 -4.27 2.43
N PHE A 51 15.36 -3.65 3.37
CA PHE A 51 15.98 -2.34 3.20
C PHE A 51 17.00 -2.36 2.07
N VAL A 52 17.93 -3.33 2.05
CA VAL A 52 18.94 -3.46 0.99
C VAL A 52 18.29 -3.73 -0.37
N THR A 53 17.38 -4.71 -0.45
CA THR A 53 16.72 -5.06 -1.72
C THR A 53 15.91 -3.88 -2.28
N PHE A 54 15.21 -3.14 -1.42
CA PHE A 54 14.50 -1.93 -1.84
C PHE A 54 15.45 -0.90 -2.46
N HIS A 55 16.60 -0.66 -1.82
CA HIS A 55 17.54 0.33 -2.32
C HIS A 55 18.24 -0.12 -3.60
N ASP A 56 18.66 -1.38 -3.70
CA ASP A 56 19.31 -1.91 -4.90
C ASP A 56 18.38 -1.95 -6.12
N LEU A 57 17.07 -2.13 -5.92
CA LEU A 57 16.09 -2.11 -7.01
C LEU A 57 15.80 -0.70 -7.53
N LEU A 58 15.87 0.32 -6.68
CA LEU A 58 15.43 1.68 -7.00
C LEU A 58 16.57 2.67 -7.22
N PHE A 59 17.77 2.36 -6.75
CA PHE A 59 18.92 3.25 -6.80
C PHE A 59 20.16 2.53 -7.37
N PRO A 60 20.99 3.24 -8.15
CA PRO A 60 22.28 2.71 -8.57
C PRO A 60 23.19 2.31 -7.38
N ALA A 61 24.10 1.38 -7.62
CA ALA A 61 25.06 0.94 -6.61
C ALA A 61 25.90 2.12 -6.09
N GLY A 62 26.04 2.20 -4.76
CA GLY A 62 26.83 3.23 -4.07
C GLY A 62 26.15 4.59 -3.89
N THR A 63 24.95 4.82 -4.45
CA THR A 63 24.24 6.10 -4.28
C THR A 63 23.32 6.15 -3.05
N TRP A 64 23.18 5.03 -2.34
CA TRP A 64 22.32 4.90 -1.17
C TRP A 64 23.08 4.50 0.11
N THR A 65 24.38 4.22 0.00
CA THR A 65 25.27 3.90 1.12
C THR A 65 26.08 5.14 1.50
N PHE A 66 25.92 5.63 2.73
CA PHE A 66 26.55 6.87 3.19
C PHE A 66 27.44 6.64 4.42
N PRO A 67 28.52 7.41 4.58
CA PRO A 67 29.28 7.46 5.83
C PRO A 67 28.41 7.84 7.04
N LEU A 68 28.74 7.32 8.22
CA LEU A 68 28.03 7.65 9.47
C LEU A 68 28.14 9.14 9.87
N THR A 69 29.11 9.86 9.31
CA THR A 69 29.29 11.29 9.51
C THR A 69 28.32 12.14 8.70
N ASP A 70 27.71 11.57 7.66
CA ASP A 70 26.83 12.31 6.76
C ASP A 70 25.55 12.73 7.46
N SER A 71 25.12 13.96 7.15
CA SER A 71 23.92 14.54 7.77
C SER A 71 22.67 13.71 7.50
N LEU A 72 22.57 13.05 6.35
CA LEU A 72 21.42 12.25 5.97
C LEU A 72 21.21 11.05 6.92
N ILE A 73 22.26 10.27 7.20
CA ILE A 73 22.17 9.11 8.12
C ILE A 73 21.94 9.55 9.57
N ARG A 74 22.51 10.70 9.97
CA ARG A 74 22.33 11.23 11.33
C ARG A 74 20.91 11.76 11.57
N LEU A 75 20.31 12.40 10.56
CA LEU A 75 18.94 12.94 10.63
C LEU A 75 17.88 11.85 10.40
N PHE A 76 18.16 10.90 9.51
CA PHE A 76 17.24 9.82 9.14
C PHE A 76 17.92 8.45 9.34
N PRO A 77 18.17 8.05 10.59
CA PRO A 77 18.80 6.77 10.90
C PRO A 77 17.90 5.61 10.45
N GLU A 78 18.48 4.42 10.35
CA GLU A 78 17.76 3.21 9.93
C GLU A 78 16.43 2.99 10.67
N LYS A 79 16.40 3.22 11.99
CA LYS A 79 15.19 3.11 12.81
C LYS A 79 14.06 4.05 12.36
N PHE A 80 14.39 5.27 11.93
CA PHE A 80 13.39 6.20 11.40
C PHE A 80 12.68 5.59 10.19
N TRP A 81 13.44 4.99 9.26
CA TRP A 81 12.88 4.36 8.07
C TRP A 81 12.09 3.10 8.39
N PHE A 82 12.52 2.30 9.36
CA PHE A 82 11.75 1.15 9.84
C PHE A 82 10.40 1.60 10.38
N ASP A 83 10.39 2.54 11.32
CA ASP A 83 9.17 3.04 11.97
C ASP A 83 8.23 3.68 10.94
N PHE A 84 8.78 4.47 10.00
CA PHE A 84 8.00 5.07 8.92
C PHE A 84 7.42 4.03 7.97
N GLY A 85 8.19 3.00 7.61
CA GLY A 85 7.72 1.89 6.79
C GLY A 85 6.58 1.11 7.44
N VAL A 86 6.72 0.78 8.74
CA VAL A 86 5.65 0.14 9.52
C VAL A 86 4.40 1.02 9.57
N LEU A 87 4.56 2.32 9.85
CA LEU A 87 3.44 3.26 9.87
C LEU A 87 2.71 3.30 8.53
N LEU A 88 3.46 3.44 7.43
CA LEU A 88 2.89 3.56 6.09
C LEU A 88 2.16 2.28 5.67
N VAL A 89 2.77 1.11 5.85
CA VAL A 89 2.14 -0.18 5.55
C VAL A 89 0.88 -0.36 6.38
N SER A 90 0.91 -0.01 7.68
CA SER A 90 -0.24 -0.14 8.56
C SER A 90 -1.37 0.79 8.17
N ALA A 91 -1.08 2.05 7.86
CA ALA A 91 -2.07 3.03 7.43
C ALA A 91 -2.79 2.60 6.14
N ILE A 92 -2.03 2.21 5.11
CA ILE A 92 -2.61 1.78 3.84
C ILE A 92 -3.36 0.45 3.99
N PHE A 93 -2.90 -0.46 4.86
CA PHE A 93 -3.62 -1.69 5.16
C PHE A 93 -5.00 -1.40 5.78
N LEU A 94 -5.08 -0.43 6.71
CA LEU A 94 -6.35 0.02 7.28
C LEU A 94 -7.25 0.67 6.23
N GLU A 95 -6.71 1.55 5.38
CA GLU A 95 -7.45 2.15 4.27
C GLU A 95 -8.01 1.09 3.31
N GLY A 96 -7.21 0.09 2.94
CA GLY A 96 -7.66 -1.05 2.14
C GLY A 96 -8.80 -1.82 2.80
N GLY A 97 -8.75 -2.01 4.12
CA GLY A 97 -9.83 -2.61 4.90
C GLY A 97 -11.11 -1.77 4.91
N LEU A 98 -10.99 -0.44 5.04
CA LEU A 98 -12.13 0.48 4.97
C LEU A 98 -12.78 0.44 3.58
N VAL A 99 -11.99 0.48 2.50
CA VAL A 99 -12.48 0.37 1.12
C VAL A 99 -13.16 -0.98 0.90
N ALA A 100 -12.58 -2.07 1.43
CA ALA A 100 -13.16 -3.40 1.31
C ALA A 100 -14.52 -3.50 2.02
N ALA A 101 -14.59 -2.99 3.26
CA ALA A 101 -15.80 -2.97 4.07
C ALA A 101 -16.90 -2.11 3.42
N LEU A 102 -16.53 -0.94 2.89
CA LEU A 102 -17.44 -0.06 2.15
C LEU A 102 -18.03 -0.78 0.92
N GLY A 103 -17.18 -1.41 0.10
CA GLY A 103 -17.63 -2.17 -1.07
C GLY A 103 -18.59 -3.29 -0.68
N ARG A 104 -18.31 -4.02 0.41
CA ARG A 104 -19.19 -5.07 0.93
C ARG A 104 -20.53 -4.53 1.42
N GLY A 105 -20.53 -3.44 2.20
CA GLY A 105 -21.76 -2.83 2.73
C GLY A 105 -22.67 -2.30 1.62
N LEU A 106 -22.09 -1.64 0.61
CA LEU A 106 -22.83 -1.16 -0.55
C LEU A 106 -23.41 -2.31 -1.39
N ALA A 107 -22.67 -3.40 -1.58
CA ALA A 107 -23.16 -4.58 -2.29
C ALA A 107 -24.31 -5.29 -1.55
N HIS A 108 -24.26 -5.34 -0.22
CA HIS A 108 -25.31 -5.94 0.60
C HIS A 108 -26.61 -5.12 0.55
N ASN A 109 -26.52 -3.78 0.64
CA ASN A 109 -27.70 -2.88 0.66
C ASN A 109 -28.35 -2.67 -0.72
N SER A 110 -27.73 -3.18 -1.79
CA SER A 110 -28.23 -3.09 -3.17
C SER A 110 -29.01 -4.31 -3.65
N GLN A 111 -29.16 -5.33 -2.79
CA GLN A 111 -30.03 -6.49 -2.99
C GLN A 111 -31.39 -6.22 -2.34
#